data_AF-A0A2V5T9C4-F1
#
_entry.id   AF-A0A2V5T9C4-F1
#
_cell.length_a   1.000
_cell.length_b   1.000
_cell.length_c   1.000
_cell.angle_alpha   90.00
_cell.angle_beta   90.00
_cell.angle_gamma   90.00
#
_symmetry.space_group_name_H-M   'P 1'
#
loop_
_entity.id
_entity.type
_entity.pdbx_description
1 polymer ?
#
loop_
_entity_poly.entity_id
_entity_poly.type
_entity_poly.pdbx_seq_one_letter_code
_entity_poly.pdbx_strand_id
1 'polypeptide(L)'
;ILIYLAFLWLGGRWSQKFSMPGFNYSLLTGICVGAGTIAFFLLFQKGGPLSSVPAILAGGAAIMAIAGILFFRETPSWQRIVGVVFAIVGLFLLRK
;
A
#
# COMPACT_ATOMS: atom_id res chain seq x y z
N ILE A 1 -1.02 12.55 -15.51
CA ILE A 1 -0.26 11.34 -15.95
C ILE A 1 0.12 11.39 -17.43
N LEU A 2 -0.82 11.67 -18.35
CA LEU A 2 -0.57 11.65 -19.80
C LEU A 2 0.48 12.67 -20.28
N ILE A 3 0.43 13.90 -19.77
CA ILE A 3 1.41 14.96 -20.10
C ILE A 3 2.83 14.57 -19.64
N TYR A 4 2.94 13.94 -18.47
CA TYR A 4 4.22 13.46 -17.93
C TYR A 4 4.79 12.29 -18.74
N LEU A 5 3.94 11.37 -19.20
CA LEU A 5 4.33 10.27 -20.09
C LEU A 5 4.76 10.79 -21.46
N ALA A 6 4.04 11.77 -22.02
CA ALA A 6 4.42 12.42 -23.27
C ALA A 6 5.77 13.14 -23.16
N PHE A 7 6.03 13.80 -22.03
CA PHE A 7 7.31 14.44 -21.74
C PHE A 7 8.46 13.43 -21.59
N LEU A 8 8.25 12.30 -20.90
CA LEU A 8 9.24 11.22 -20.78
C LEU A 8 9.52 10.52 -22.12
N TRP A 9 8.50 10.39 -22.96
CA TRP A 9 8.59 9.82 -24.30
C TRP A 9 9.38 10.74 -25.24
N LEU A 10 9.04 12.03 -25.29
CA LEU A 10 9.76 13.04 -26.08
C LEU A 10 11.20 13.27 -25.59
N GLY A 11 11.47 13.09 -24.29
CA GLY A 11 12.81 13.22 -23.71
C GLY A 11 13.72 12.01 -23.91
N GLY A 12 13.28 10.92 -24.56
CA GLY A 12 14.08 9.71 -24.76
C GLY A 12 14.46 8.97 -23.46
N ARG A 13 13.91 9.37 -22.31
CA ARG A 13 14.17 8.77 -20.98
C ARG A 13 13.20 7.64 -20.66
N TRP A 14 12.41 7.21 -21.64
CA TRP A 14 11.46 6.12 -21.49
C TRP A 14 12.21 4.78 -21.49
N SER A 15 12.58 4.35 -20.28
CA SER A 15 13.36 3.14 -20.01
C SER A 15 12.49 2.14 -19.25
N GLN A 16 11.59 1.44 -19.96
CA GLN A 16 10.85 0.31 -19.39
C GLN A 16 11.77 -0.92 -19.38
N LYS A 17 12.71 -0.94 -18.42
CA LYS A 17 13.64 -2.05 -18.23
C LYS A 17 12.89 -3.24 -17.65
N PHE A 18 12.45 -4.14 -18.52
CA PHE A 18 11.95 -5.45 -18.10
C PHE A 18 13.12 -6.25 -17.52
N SER A 19 13.03 -6.60 -16.24
CA SER A 19 14.04 -7.41 -15.55
C SER A 19 13.36 -8.61 -14.90
N MET A 20 13.99 -9.79 -15.01
CA MET A 20 13.48 -11.03 -14.40
C MET A 20 13.22 -10.90 -12.89
N PRO A 21 14.08 -10.22 -12.09
CA PRO A 21 13.78 -9.99 -10.69
C PRO A 21 12.54 -9.10 -10.49
N GLY A 22 12.39 -8.03 -11.28
CA GLY A 22 11.23 -7.13 -11.21
C GLY A 22 9.91 -7.82 -11.56
N PHE A 23 9.95 -8.77 -12.50
CA PHE A 23 8.80 -9.61 -12.83
C PHE A 23 8.34 -10.46 -11.65
N ASN A 24 9.26 -11.17 -10.98
CA ASN A 24 8.93 -12.01 -9.81
C ASN A 24 8.33 -11.20 -8.67
N TYR A 25 8.90 -10.03 -8.36
CA TYR A 25 8.33 -9.13 -7.36
C TYR A 25 6.93 -8.66 -7.75
N SER A 26 6.72 -8.26 -9.02
CA SER A 26 5.41 -7.81 -9.51
C SER A 26 4.35 -8.92 -9.48
N LEU A 27 4.74 -10.16 -9.77
CA LEU A 27 3.84 -11.31 -9.69
C LEU A 27 3.41 -11.55 -8.24
N LEU A 28 4.36 -11.53 -7.30
CA LEU A 28 4.07 -11.70 -5.88
C LEU A 28 3.14 -10.60 -5.35
N THR A 29 3.39 -9.32 -5.69
CA THR A 29 2.46 -8.24 -5.32
C THR A 29 1.08 -8.45 -5.94
N GLY A 30 1.00 -8.87 -7.20
CA GLY A 30 -0.27 -9.20 -7.86
C GLY A 30 -1.06 -10.26 -7.11
N ILE A 31 -0.42 -11.36 -6.70
CA ILE A 31 -1.05 -12.43 -5.93
C ILE A 31 -1.53 -11.93 -4.57
N CYS A 32 -0.70 -11.17 -3.84
CA CYS A 32 -1.07 -10.62 -2.53
C CYS A 32 -2.27 -9.65 -2.63
N VAL A 33 -2.26 -8.76 -3.62
CA VAL A 33 -3.36 -7.79 -3.85
C VAL A 33 -4.64 -8.51 -4.26
N GLY A 34 -4.53 -9.53 -5.14
CA GLY A 34 -5.66 -10.36 -5.55
C GLY A 34 -6.30 -11.10 -4.37
N ALA A 35 -5.48 -11.74 -3.53
CA ALA A 35 -5.94 -12.43 -2.32
C ALA A 35 -6.62 -11.45 -1.34
N GLY A 36 -6.05 -10.26 -1.14
CA GLY A 36 -6.67 -9.20 -0.33
C GLY A 36 -8.03 -8.78 -0.85
N THR A 37 -8.17 -8.65 -2.18
CA THR A 37 -9.44 -8.30 -2.84
C THR A 37 -10.51 -9.38 -2.62
N ILE A 38 -10.14 -10.65 -2.74
CA ILE A 38 -11.06 -11.77 -2.45
C ILE A 38 -11.50 -11.73 -0.99
N ALA A 39 -10.57 -11.48 -0.05
CA ALA A 39 -10.91 -11.36 1.37
C ALA A 39 -11.87 -10.20 1.63
N PHE A 40 -11.69 -9.05 0.96
CA PHE A 40 -12.65 -7.93 1.02
C PHE A 40 -14.03 -8.32 0.51
N PHE A 41 -14.12 -9.00 -0.63
CA PHE A 41 -15.39 -9.49 -1.14
C PHE A 41 -16.09 -10.43 -0.15
N LEU A 42 -15.36 -11.38 0.43
CA LEU A 42 -15.90 -12.29 1.44
C LEU A 42 -16.35 -11.56 2.71
N LEU A 43 -15.61 -10.53 3.15
CA LEU A 43 -15.96 -9.70 4.30
C LEU A 43 -17.31 -9.02 4.08
N PHE A 44 -17.52 -8.43 2.89
CA PHE A 44 -18.79 -7.78 2.57
C PHE A 44 -19.94 -8.76 2.32
N GLN A 45 -19.67 -9.91 1.67
CA GLN A 45 -20.68 -10.96 1.49
C GLN A 45 -21.19 -11.50 2.83
N LYS A 46 -20.34 -11.56 3.86
CA LYS A 46 -20.72 -11.96 5.22
C LYS A 46 -21.41 -10.85 6.03
N GLY A 47 -21.74 -9.71 5.43
CA GLY A 47 -22.40 -8.59 6.10
C GLY A 47 -21.45 -7.73 6.93
N GLY A 48 -20.14 -7.79 6.68
CA GLY A 48 -19.17 -6.93 7.33
C GLY A 48 -19.47 -5.44 7.07
N PRO A 49 -19.33 -4.57 8.08
CA PRO A 49 -19.70 -3.17 7.94
C PRO A 49 -18.73 -2.42 7.02
N LEU A 50 -19.24 -1.42 6.29
CA LEU A 50 -18.42 -0.59 5.39
C LEU A 50 -17.31 0.17 6.12
N SER A 51 -17.50 0.45 7.42
CA SER A 51 -16.51 1.03 8.33
C SER A 51 -15.25 0.15 8.54
N SER A 52 -15.27 -1.11 8.09
CA SER A 52 -14.10 -1.98 8.11
C SER A 52 -13.03 -1.57 7.09
N VAL A 53 -13.40 -0.92 5.98
CA VAL A 53 -12.43 -0.55 4.92
C VAL A 53 -11.40 0.47 5.40
N PRO A 54 -11.80 1.60 6.02
CA PRO A 54 -10.84 2.55 6.57
C PRO A 54 -9.95 1.91 7.64
N ALA A 55 -10.49 1.01 8.46
CA ALA A 55 -9.73 0.29 9.48
C ALA A 55 -8.67 -0.63 8.86
N ILE A 56 -9.02 -1.40 7.84
CA ILE A 56 -8.08 -2.29 7.13
C ILE A 56 -7.00 -1.48 6.41
N LEU A 57 -7.37 -0.37 5.75
CA LEU A 57 -6.42 0.48 5.04
C LEU A 57 -5.45 1.18 6.00
N ALA A 58 -5.96 1.76 7.10
CA ALA A 58 -5.14 2.39 8.13
C ALA A 58 -4.20 1.37 8.80
N GLY A 59 -4.70 0.17 9.09
CA GLY A 59 -3.90 -0.93 9.64
C GLY A 59 -2.81 -1.38 8.67
N GLY A 60 -3.15 -1.58 7.40
CA GLY A 60 -2.20 -1.92 6.35
C GLY A 60 -1.11 -0.87 6.18
N ALA A 61 -1.46 0.42 6.23
CA ALA A 61 -0.49 1.52 6.17
C ALA A 61 0.45 1.53 7.38
N ALA A 62 -0.07 1.30 8.59
CA ALA A 62 0.75 1.21 9.80
C ALA A 62 1.72 0.01 9.74
N ILE A 63 1.25 -1.17 9.31
CA ILE A 63 2.09 -2.36 9.13
C ILE A 63 3.17 -2.10 8.08
N MET A 64 2.83 -1.49 6.94
CA MET A 64 3.81 -1.13 5.91
C MET A 64 4.87 -0.17 6.44
N ALA A 65 4.48 0.85 7.20
CA ALA A 65 5.43 1.80 7.78
C ALA A 65 6.39 1.13 8.77
N ILE A 66 5.89 0.23 9.62
CA ILE A 66 6.72 -0.54 10.56
C ILE A 66 7.65 -1.49 9.79
N ALA A 67 7.14 -2.20 8.79
CA ALA A 67 7.94 -3.09 7.95
C ALA A 67 9.03 -2.32 7.16
N GLY A 68 8.75 -1.09 6.70
CA GLY A 68 9.73 -0.21 6.07
C GLY A 68 10.91 0.12 6.98
N ILE A 69 10.63 0.45 8.24
CA ILE A 69 11.67 0.72 9.23
C ILE A 69 12.47 -0.54 9.57
N LEU A 70 11.80 -1.69 9.76
CA LEU A 70 12.45 -2.92 10.21
C LEU A 70 13.22 -3.66 9.10
N PHE A 71 12.60 -3.87 7.94
CA PHE A 71 13.18 -4.67 6.84
C PHE A 71 14.01 -3.81 5.88
N PHE A 72 13.51 -2.64 5.49
CA PHE A 72 14.18 -1.77 4.53
C PHE A 72 15.15 -0.79 5.22
N ARG A 73 15.19 -0.77 6.56
CA ARG A 73 16.03 0.12 7.38
C ARG A 73 15.89 1.58 6.97
N GLU A 74 14.69 1.98 6.55
CA GLU A 74 14.41 3.35 6.20
C GLU A 74 14.56 4.24 7.44
N THR A 75 15.26 5.37 7.31
CA THR A 75 15.40 6.33 8.40
C THR A 75 14.01 6.80 8.86
N PRO A 76 13.65 6.61 10.13
CA PRO A 76 12.35 7.02 10.62
C PRO A 76 12.28 8.55 10.68
N SER A 77 11.68 9.14 9.65
CA SER A 77 11.33 10.57 9.66
C SER A 77 10.28 10.83 10.72
N TRP A 78 10.41 11.95 11.45
CA TRP A 78 9.44 12.38 12.45
C TRP A 78 8.00 12.42 11.91
N GLN A 79 7.83 12.83 10.65
CA GLN A 79 6.53 12.86 9.96
C GLN A 79 5.92 11.45 9.81
N ARG A 80 6.74 10.43 9.53
CA ARG A 80 6.29 9.03 9.43
C ARG A 80 5.85 8.50 10.78
N ILE A 81 6.60 8.77 11.85
CA ILE A 81 6.25 8.35 13.21
C ILE A 81 4.90 8.97 13.62
N VAL A 82 4.75 10.28 13.43
CA VAL A 82 3.49 10.99 13.72
C VAL A 82 2.32 10.43 12.89
N GLY A 83 2.55 10.15 11.60
CA GLY A 83 1.54 9.53 10.74
C GLY A 83 1.12 8.14 11.21
N VAL A 84 2.07 7.30 11.64
CA VAL A 84 1.76 5.97 12.20
C VAL A 84 0.97 6.08 13.49
N VAL A 85 1.36 6.98 14.40
CA VAL A 85 0.63 7.23 15.65
C VAL A 85 -0.80 7.67 15.34
N PHE A 86 -1.01 8.61 14.42
CA PHE A 86 -2.35 9.03 14.02
C PHE A 86 -3.17 7.92 13.37
N ALA A 87 -2.56 7.08 12.53
CA ALA A 87 -3.24 5.93 11.93
C ALA A 87 -3.72 4.94 13.00
N ILE A 88 -2.89 4.65 14.01
CA ILE A 88 -3.24 3.76 15.13
C ILE A 88 -4.36 4.39 15.97
N VAL A 89 -4.25 5.67 16.31
CA VAL A 89 -5.29 6.39 17.08
C VAL A 89 -6.62 6.42 16.32
N GLY A 90 -6.59 6.68 15.01
CA GLY A 90 -7.78 6.64 14.15
C GLY A 90 -8.42 5.25 14.11
N LEU A 91 -7.61 4.19 14.07
CA LEU A 91 -8.08 2.80 14.17
C LEU A 91 -8.80 2.52 15.50
N PHE A 92 -8.25 3.02 16.62
CA PHE A 92 -8.89 2.89 17.93
C PHE A 92 -10.19 3.68 18.05
N LEU A 93 -10.28 4.86 17.41
CA LEU A 93 -11.49 5.67 17.36
C LEU A 93 -12.60 5.02 16.53
N LEU A 94 -12.26 4.44 15.37
CA LEU A 94 -13.21 3.72 14.49
C LEU A 94 -13.78 2.44 15.13
N ARG A 95 -13.15 1.93 16.19
CA ARG A 95 -13.63 0.77 16.94
C ARG A 95 -14.83 1.10 17.85
N LYS A 96 -15.19 2.37 18.02
CA LYS A 96 -16.28 2.84 18.89
C LYS A 96 -17.45 3.34 18.06
#